data_AF-A0A6G3ZF16-F1
#
_entry.id   AF-A0A6G3ZF16-F1
#
_cell.length_a   1.000
_cell.length_b   1.000
_cell.length_c   1.000
_cell.angle_alpha   90.00
_cell.angle_beta   90.00
_cell.angle_gamma   90.00
#
_symmetry.space_group_name_H-M   'P 1'
#
loop_
_entity.id
_entity.type
_entity.pdbx_description
1 polymer ?
#
loop_
_entity_poly.entity_id
_entity_poly.type
_entity_poly.pdbx_seq_one_letter_code
_entity_poly.pdbx_strand_id
1 'polypeptide(L)'
;VLDKAARMGFTFNLGIETEFFVLKDESDGRFGPISDRDILAKPCYDLVGLLDNYSWLTELVDMMNHLGWDVYSFDHEDANGQFETDFAYTDALTMGDRLTFFRLMVKEVARKHGYFASFMPKPYANRTGSGAHYNMSLADSESGQNLFEESHDPRGCRLSQLGYQFIAGVLRHAKAVCAVTCPTVNSYKRLIRKGSQSGFTWAPVYVCYGNNNRTNMLRIPLAGGRVECRAADISTNLYLGAAMILAAGLEGIQQGLDPGDPHTENMYTYTLPELDAMGIELLPRTLQEAIDAFERDPLSETVMGPLMYRTYADFKRQEWEEYHTHISDWEIQRYLKFF
;
A
#
# COMPACT_ATOMS: atom_id res chain seq x y z
N VAL A 1 8.19 -18.50 4.85
CA VAL A 1 8.49 -17.85 3.55
C VAL A 1 9.92 -17.33 3.48
N LEU A 2 10.40 -16.55 4.47
CA LEU A 2 11.79 -16.07 4.51
C LEU A 2 12.83 -17.21 4.40
N ASP A 3 12.63 -18.33 5.11
CA ASP A 3 13.50 -19.51 4.97
C ASP A 3 13.53 -20.11 3.56
N LYS A 4 12.47 -19.93 2.76
CA LYS A 4 12.45 -20.33 1.35
C LYS A 4 13.35 -19.40 0.54
N ALA A 5 13.24 -18.08 0.75
CA ALA A 5 14.12 -17.09 0.11
C ALA A 5 15.59 -17.34 0.48
N ALA A 6 15.88 -17.55 1.76
CA ALA A 6 17.24 -17.80 2.24
C ALA A 6 17.84 -19.08 1.63
N ARG A 7 17.06 -20.18 1.51
CA ARG A 7 17.51 -21.40 0.82
C ARG A 7 17.75 -21.21 -0.68
N MET A 8 17.18 -20.17 -1.28
CA MET A 8 17.43 -19.76 -2.66
C MET A 8 18.59 -18.75 -2.78
N GLY A 9 19.25 -18.41 -1.65
CA GLY A 9 20.35 -17.45 -1.61
C GLY A 9 19.90 -15.99 -1.52
N PHE A 10 18.66 -15.72 -1.11
CA PHE A 10 18.09 -14.37 -1.12
C PHE A 10 17.76 -13.83 0.28
N THR A 11 18.08 -12.55 0.48
CA THR A 11 17.55 -11.70 1.56
C THR A 11 16.48 -10.78 0.98
N PHE A 12 15.29 -10.75 1.59
CA PHE A 12 14.20 -9.87 1.14
C PHE A 12 14.23 -8.54 1.88
N ASN A 13 14.59 -7.48 1.15
CA ASN A 13 14.62 -6.11 1.65
C ASN A 13 13.28 -5.42 1.38
N LEU A 14 12.79 -4.70 2.39
CA LEU A 14 11.50 -4.03 2.36
C LEU A 14 11.60 -2.63 2.96
N GLY A 15 11.28 -1.64 2.14
CA GLY A 15 11.01 -0.24 2.53
C GLY A 15 9.51 0.03 2.51
N ILE A 16 9.01 0.88 3.40
CA ILE A 16 7.60 1.25 3.47
C ILE A 16 7.48 2.76 3.52
N GLU A 17 6.77 3.34 2.55
CA GLU A 17 6.33 4.75 2.58
C GLU A 17 5.04 4.77 3.42
N THR A 18 5.06 5.47 4.56
CA THR A 18 3.97 5.40 5.54
C THR A 18 3.10 6.64 5.50
N GLU A 19 1.97 6.56 4.80
CA GLU A 19 0.97 7.62 4.81
C GLU A 19 0.00 7.42 5.98
N PHE A 20 -0.37 8.50 6.68
CA PHE A 20 -1.33 8.47 7.79
C PHE A 20 -1.95 9.86 8.02
N PHE A 21 -3.01 9.92 8.80
CA PHE A 21 -3.61 11.19 9.21
C PHE A 21 -3.31 11.49 10.67
N VAL A 22 -3.08 12.77 10.99
CA VAL A 22 -3.10 13.28 12.37
C VAL A 22 -4.13 14.40 12.46
N LEU A 23 -5.10 14.23 13.35
CA LEU A 23 -6.34 15.00 13.38
C LEU A 23 -6.69 15.41 14.82
N LYS A 24 -7.54 16.43 14.94
CA LYS A 24 -8.14 16.85 16.21
C LYS A 24 -9.64 16.58 16.22
N ASP A 25 -10.18 16.28 17.39
CA ASP A 25 -11.62 16.28 17.61
C ASP A 25 -12.16 17.72 17.56
N GLU A 26 -13.31 17.90 16.90
CA GLU A 26 -14.07 19.15 16.89
C GLU A 26 -15.17 19.13 17.95
N SER A 27 -15.61 20.31 18.39
CA SER A 27 -16.59 20.46 19.47
C SER A 27 -17.98 19.88 19.17
N ASP A 28 -18.29 19.63 17.90
CA ASP A 28 -19.56 19.04 17.45
C ASP A 28 -19.47 17.55 17.12
N GLY A 29 -18.39 16.88 17.54
CA GLY A 29 -18.18 15.45 17.36
C GLY A 29 -17.64 15.06 15.98
N ARG A 30 -17.31 16.04 15.13
CA ARG A 30 -16.51 15.80 13.92
C ARG A 30 -15.01 15.76 14.24
N PHE A 31 -14.20 15.53 13.21
CA PHE A 31 -12.75 15.62 13.29
C PHE A 31 -12.19 16.36 12.07
N GLY A 32 -11.04 17.01 12.25
CA GLY A 32 -10.42 17.84 11.22
C GLY A 32 -8.90 17.94 11.36
N PRO A 33 -8.23 18.58 10.39
CA PRO A 33 -6.80 18.84 10.48
C PRO A 33 -6.48 19.68 11.72
N ILE A 34 -5.26 19.54 12.23
CA ILE A 34 -4.79 20.29 13.40
C ILE A 34 -4.80 21.79 13.11
N SER A 35 -4.26 22.19 11.95
CA SER A 35 -4.18 23.57 11.51
C SER A 35 -5.44 24.03 10.80
N ASP A 36 -5.98 25.19 11.21
CA ASP A 36 -7.07 25.85 10.51
C ASP A 36 -6.62 26.50 9.18
N ARG A 37 -5.30 26.52 8.90
CA ARG A 37 -4.71 26.99 7.64
C ARG A 37 -4.60 25.88 6.60
N ASP A 38 -4.80 24.63 6.99
CA ASP A 38 -4.72 23.46 6.13
C ASP A 38 -6.02 23.26 5.35
N ILE A 39 -6.21 24.14 4.36
CA ILE A 39 -7.45 24.26 3.56
C ILE A 39 -7.20 24.22 2.05
N LEU A 40 -5.95 23.95 1.63
CA LEU A 40 -5.60 23.93 0.21
C LEU A 40 -6.29 22.77 -0.50
N ALA A 41 -6.74 23.02 -1.73
CA ALA A 41 -7.33 21.99 -2.59
C ALA A 41 -6.31 20.93 -3.07
N LYS A 42 -5.02 21.27 -3.03
CA LYS A 42 -3.88 20.42 -3.38
C LYS A 42 -2.76 20.68 -2.35
N PRO A 43 -2.82 20.05 -1.17
CA PRO A 43 -1.95 20.37 -0.04
C PRO A 43 -0.61 19.62 -0.05
N CYS A 44 -0.35 18.76 -1.04
CA CYS A 44 0.88 17.99 -1.16
C CYS A 44 2.12 18.90 -1.11
N TYR A 45 3.04 18.59 -0.20
CA TYR A 45 4.24 19.37 0.16
C TYR A 45 3.96 20.79 0.68
N ASP A 46 2.78 21.07 1.25
CA ASP A 46 2.50 22.38 1.84
C ASP A 46 3.36 22.65 3.07
N LEU A 47 4.23 23.66 2.96
CA LEU A 47 5.13 24.07 4.03
C LEU A 47 4.39 24.67 5.23
N VAL A 48 3.26 25.34 5.00
CA VAL A 48 2.52 26.00 6.09
C VAL A 48 1.84 24.95 6.96
N GLY A 49 1.13 24.00 6.35
CA GLY A 49 0.55 22.83 7.00
C GLY A 49 1.60 22.00 7.72
N LEU A 50 2.77 21.77 7.11
CA LEU A 50 3.88 21.08 7.76
C LEU A 50 4.39 21.83 9.02
N LEU A 51 4.63 23.14 8.91
CA LEU A 51 5.17 23.95 10.01
C LEU A 51 4.20 24.04 11.21
N ASP A 52 2.90 24.05 10.97
CA ASP A 52 1.89 24.02 12.04
C ASP A 52 1.86 22.68 12.79
N ASN A 53 2.37 21.63 12.18
CA ASN A 53 2.44 20.27 12.72
C ASN A 53 3.85 19.91 13.23
N TYR A 54 4.78 20.85 13.19
CA TYR A 54 6.19 20.59 13.42
C TYR A 54 6.50 20.07 14.83
N SER A 55 5.71 20.44 15.84
CA SER A 55 5.92 20.06 17.24
C SER A 55 5.84 18.54 17.47
N TRP A 56 4.75 17.91 17.04
CA TRP A 56 4.57 16.47 17.19
C TRP A 56 5.39 15.69 16.16
N LEU A 57 5.55 16.25 14.96
CA LEU A 57 6.29 15.60 13.87
C LEU A 57 7.79 15.51 14.18
N THR A 58 8.38 16.56 14.75
CA THR A 58 9.77 16.54 15.21
C THR A 58 9.97 15.49 16.29
N GLU A 59 9.06 15.41 17.28
CA GLU A 59 9.14 14.37 18.32
C GLU A 59 9.09 12.95 17.74
N LEU A 60 8.19 12.71 16.77
CA LEU A 60 8.08 11.43 16.08
C LEU A 60 9.39 11.07 15.35
N VAL A 61 9.91 12.00 14.54
CA VAL A 61 11.13 11.79 13.74
C VAL A 61 12.35 11.58 14.64
N ASP A 62 12.47 12.34 15.73
CA ASP A 62 13.54 12.17 16.71
C ASP A 62 13.49 10.78 17.36
N MET A 63 12.30 10.28 17.70
CA MET A 63 12.13 8.92 18.23
C MET A 63 12.52 7.85 17.20
N MET A 64 12.09 8.00 15.94
CA MET A 64 12.47 7.08 14.85
C MET A 64 13.99 7.05 14.65
N ASN A 65 14.65 8.21 14.65
CA ASN A 65 16.10 8.32 14.49
C ASN A 65 16.86 7.82 15.71
N HIS A 66 16.35 8.01 16.93
CA HIS A 66 16.93 7.41 18.14
C HIS A 66 16.91 5.87 18.08
N LEU A 67 15.90 5.29 17.41
CA LEU A 67 15.80 3.85 17.14
C LEU A 67 16.61 3.38 15.92
N GLY A 68 17.34 4.28 15.27
CA GLY A 68 18.20 3.96 14.11
C GLY A 68 17.42 3.66 12.84
N TRP A 69 16.26 4.29 12.62
CA TRP A 69 15.44 4.05 11.42
C TRP A 69 15.89 4.89 10.21
N ASP A 70 16.71 5.93 10.44
CA ASP A 70 17.28 6.77 9.39
C ASP A 70 16.19 7.39 8.49
N VAL A 71 15.39 8.27 9.10
CA VAL A 71 14.34 9.03 8.40
C VAL A 71 15.01 10.03 7.46
N TYR A 72 14.75 9.89 6.16
CA TYR A 72 15.33 10.76 5.14
C TYR A 72 14.31 11.72 4.51
N SER A 73 13.01 11.45 4.65
CA SER A 73 11.94 12.37 4.24
C SER A 73 10.74 12.26 5.17
N PHE A 74 10.06 13.39 5.36
CA PHE A 74 8.74 13.48 5.94
C PHE A 74 8.07 14.73 5.38
N ASP A 75 6.78 14.66 5.09
CA ASP A 75 6.06 15.75 4.46
C ASP A 75 4.57 15.76 4.78
N HIS A 76 3.93 16.87 4.42
CA HIS A 76 2.49 17.00 4.37
C HIS A 76 2.00 16.46 3.03
N GLU A 77 1.10 15.47 3.05
CA GLU A 77 0.66 14.74 1.86
C GLU A 77 -0.54 15.44 1.15
N ASP A 78 -1.20 14.76 0.22
CA ASP A 78 -2.18 15.24 -0.75
C ASP A 78 -3.60 15.42 -0.16
N ALA A 79 -3.77 15.17 1.13
CA ALA A 79 -4.96 15.53 1.90
C ALA A 79 -4.64 16.39 3.11
N ASN A 80 -5.56 17.29 3.46
CA ASN A 80 -5.46 18.08 4.68
C ASN A 80 -5.44 17.14 5.91
N GLY A 81 -4.42 17.29 6.75
CA GLY A 81 -4.13 16.47 7.91
C GLY A 81 -3.43 15.14 7.60
N GLN A 82 -2.99 14.92 6.35
CA GLN A 82 -2.25 13.72 5.94
C GLN A 82 -0.75 14.00 5.94
N PHE A 83 0.01 13.01 6.39
CA PHE A 83 1.47 13.06 6.45
C PHE A 83 2.06 11.76 5.92
N GLU A 84 3.28 11.85 5.43
CA GLU A 84 4.10 10.70 5.03
C GLU A 84 5.42 10.73 5.80
N THR A 85 5.91 9.55 6.19
CA THR A 85 7.30 9.39 6.64
C THR A 85 7.99 8.30 5.85
N ASP A 86 9.20 8.62 5.39
CA ASP A 86 10.09 7.74 4.64
C ASP A 86 11.39 7.53 5.42
N PHE A 87 11.77 6.27 5.54
CA PHE A 87 12.91 5.85 6.35
C PHE A 87 13.59 4.63 5.74
N ALA A 88 14.83 4.36 6.18
CA ALA A 88 15.64 3.32 5.58
C ALA A 88 14.93 1.96 5.61
N TYR A 89 15.01 1.26 4.47
CA TYR A 89 14.56 -0.13 4.36
C TYR A 89 15.39 -1.03 5.27
N THR A 90 14.85 -2.21 5.55
CA THR A 90 15.57 -3.28 6.27
C THR A 90 15.03 -4.63 5.79
N ASP A 91 15.46 -5.74 6.40
CA ASP A 91 14.88 -7.04 6.08
C ASP A 91 13.37 -7.05 6.42
N ALA A 92 12.60 -7.86 5.71
CA ALA A 92 11.15 -7.82 5.82
C ALA A 92 10.58 -8.20 7.20
N LEU A 93 11.30 -9.00 8.01
CA LEU A 93 10.85 -9.32 9.37
C LEU A 93 11.01 -8.11 10.27
N THR A 94 12.19 -7.50 10.28
CA THR A 94 12.47 -6.27 11.02
C THR A 94 11.55 -5.14 10.58
N MET A 95 11.25 -5.02 9.28
CA MET A 95 10.31 -4.00 8.79
C MET A 95 8.88 -4.27 9.29
N GLY A 96 8.47 -5.54 9.39
CA GLY A 96 7.23 -5.98 10.05
C GLY A 96 7.10 -5.45 11.48
N ASP A 97 8.17 -5.59 12.26
CA ASP A 97 8.25 -5.08 13.64
C ASP A 97 8.18 -3.55 13.67
N ARG A 98 8.94 -2.88 12.78
CA ARG A 98 8.95 -1.42 12.66
C ARG A 98 7.58 -0.87 12.35
N LEU A 99 6.83 -1.37 11.36
CA LEU A 99 5.50 -0.84 11.03
C LEU A 99 4.50 -1.08 12.16
N THR A 100 4.59 -2.23 12.83
CA THR A 100 3.71 -2.54 13.98
C THR A 100 3.95 -1.55 15.11
N PHE A 101 5.21 -1.30 15.45
CA PHE A 101 5.57 -0.34 16.48
C PHE A 101 5.30 1.11 16.06
N PHE A 102 5.55 1.46 14.79
CA PHE A 102 5.31 2.79 14.24
C PHE A 102 3.88 3.24 14.48
N ARG A 103 2.88 2.39 14.18
CA ARG A 103 1.47 2.75 14.40
C ARG A 103 1.14 3.04 15.86
N LEU A 104 1.76 2.33 16.80
CA LEU A 104 1.62 2.62 18.23
C LEU A 104 2.32 3.93 18.61
N MET A 105 3.56 4.10 18.17
CA MET A 105 4.37 5.28 18.44
C MET A 105 3.69 6.57 17.95
N VAL A 106 3.23 6.61 16.69
CA VAL A 106 2.53 7.78 16.13
C VAL A 106 1.24 8.07 16.91
N LYS A 107 0.48 7.04 17.29
CA LYS A 107 -0.73 7.23 18.11
C LYS A 107 -0.43 7.85 19.47
N GLU A 108 0.61 7.37 20.15
CA GLU A 108 0.98 7.90 21.47
C GLU A 108 1.58 9.30 21.39
N VAL A 109 2.38 9.60 20.37
CA VAL A 109 2.88 10.95 20.11
C VAL A 109 1.71 11.89 19.82
N ALA A 110 0.81 11.55 18.89
CA ALA A 110 -0.37 12.35 18.60
C ALA A 110 -1.21 12.60 19.86
N ARG A 111 -1.49 11.54 20.65
CA ARG A 111 -2.26 11.62 21.90
C ARG A 111 -1.61 12.55 22.92
N LYS A 112 -0.28 12.49 23.07
CA LYS A 112 0.49 13.37 23.97
C LYS A 112 0.32 14.85 23.62
N HIS A 113 0.16 15.16 22.33
CA HIS A 113 -0.06 16.52 21.81
C HIS A 113 -1.55 16.91 21.75
N GLY A 114 -2.47 16.07 22.24
CA GLY A 114 -3.90 16.36 22.25
C GLY A 114 -4.61 16.07 20.93
N TYR A 115 -4.01 15.24 20.07
CA TYR A 115 -4.51 14.84 18.76
C TYR A 115 -4.69 13.32 18.70
N PHE A 116 -5.17 12.80 17.57
CA PHE A 116 -5.17 11.37 17.30
C PHE A 116 -4.62 11.05 15.92
N ALA A 117 -3.97 9.91 15.80
CA ALA A 117 -3.48 9.40 14.53
C ALA A 117 -4.42 8.33 13.97
N SER A 118 -4.73 8.41 12.68
CA SER A 118 -5.55 7.45 11.96
C SER A 118 -4.76 6.76 10.85
N PHE A 119 -4.87 5.44 10.85
CA PHE A 119 -4.33 4.53 9.83
C PHE A 119 -5.46 3.90 9.01
N MET A 120 -6.62 4.56 8.98
CA MET A 120 -7.75 4.16 8.15
C MET A 120 -7.40 4.45 6.68
N PRO A 121 -7.55 3.49 5.74
CA PRO A 121 -7.12 3.66 4.36
C PRO A 121 -7.77 4.85 3.63
N LYS A 122 -9.00 5.20 3.98
CA LYS A 122 -9.79 6.27 3.36
C LYS A 122 -10.72 6.93 4.40
N PRO A 123 -10.22 7.87 5.22
CA PRO A 123 -11.02 8.54 6.24
C PRO A 123 -12.05 9.52 5.65
N TYR A 124 -11.73 10.12 4.51
CA TYR A 124 -12.57 11.09 3.83
C TYR A 124 -12.95 10.61 2.44
N ALA A 125 -14.25 10.72 2.10
CA ALA A 125 -14.75 10.31 0.77
C ALA A 125 -14.20 11.17 -0.37
N ASN A 126 -13.85 12.43 -0.09
CA ASN A 126 -13.44 13.45 -1.05
C ASN A 126 -11.94 13.78 -1.02
N ARG A 127 -11.13 13.17 -0.16
CA ARG A 127 -9.67 13.43 -0.10
C ARG A 127 -8.88 12.20 -0.50
N THR A 128 -7.56 12.29 -0.67
CA THR A 128 -6.70 11.09 -0.84
C THR A 128 -6.80 10.17 0.38
N GLY A 129 -6.41 8.92 0.18
CA GLY A 129 -6.36 7.91 1.24
C GLY A 129 -4.92 7.58 1.57
N SER A 130 -4.69 6.79 2.63
CA SER A 130 -3.36 6.45 3.12
C SER A 130 -2.87 5.11 2.60
N GLY A 131 -1.78 5.14 1.83
CA GLY A 131 -1.01 4.00 1.36
C GLY A 131 0.03 3.48 2.37
N ALA A 132 0.53 2.28 2.10
CA ALA A 132 1.77 1.77 2.65
C ALA A 132 2.59 1.22 1.48
N HIS A 133 3.29 2.06 0.72
CA HIS A 133 3.91 1.59 -0.51
C HIS A 133 5.09 0.67 -0.20
N TYR A 134 5.05 -0.57 -0.70
CA TYR A 134 6.08 -1.56 -0.42
C TYR A 134 7.19 -1.45 -1.46
N ASN A 135 8.31 -0.85 -1.09
CA ASN A 135 9.53 -0.79 -1.89
C ASN A 135 10.36 -2.06 -1.65
N MET A 136 10.49 -2.91 -2.66
CA MET A 136 10.94 -4.31 -2.52
C MET A 136 12.13 -4.63 -3.40
N SER A 137 13.11 -5.34 -2.85
CA SER A 137 14.22 -5.93 -3.60
C SER A 137 14.69 -7.24 -2.97
N LEU A 138 15.34 -8.08 -3.78
CA LEU A 138 16.09 -9.22 -3.28
C LEU A 138 17.57 -8.89 -3.33
N ALA A 139 18.27 -9.16 -2.23
CA ALA A 139 19.72 -9.11 -2.17
C ALA A 139 20.29 -10.53 -2.10
N ASP A 140 21.50 -10.70 -2.61
CA ASP A 140 22.29 -11.90 -2.39
C ASP A 140 22.59 -12.07 -0.90
N SER A 141 22.30 -13.24 -0.35
CA SER A 141 22.34 -13.47 1.09
C SER A 141 23.76 -13.47 1.69
N GLU A 142 24.79 -13.65 0.87
CA GLU A 142 26.19 -13.68 1.33
C GLU A 142 26.86 -12.32 1.16
N SER A 143 26.74 -11.71 -0.02
CA SER A 143 27.40 -10.45 -0.37
C SER A 143 26.59 -9.20 -0.02
N GLY A 144 25.26 -9.33 0.16
CA GLY A 144 24.35 -8.20 0.35
C GLY A 144 24.09 -7.39 -0.93
N GLN A 145 24.60 -7.81 -2.08
CA GLN A 145 24.40 -7.11 -3.36
C GLN A 145 22.92 -7.15 -3.76
N ASN A 146 22.37 -6.01 -4.21
CA ASN A 146 21.02 -5.96 -4.77
C ASN A 146 20.93 -6.70 -6.11
N LEU A 147 20.13 -7.75 -6.17
CA LEU A 147 19.95 -8.61 -7.34
C LEU A 147 18.91 -8.09 -8.33
N PHE A 148 18.16 -7.04 -7.97
CA PHE A 148 17.20 -6.39 -8.88
C PHE A 148 17.87 -5.30 -9.73
N GLU A 149 19.05 -4.83 -9.35
CA GLU A 149 19.75 -3.78 -10.06
C GLU A 149 20.37 -4.30 -11.37
N GLU A 150 20.06 -3.64 -12.49
CA GLU A 150 20.65 -3.91 -13.79
C GLU A 150 20.75 -2.60 -14.56
N SER A 151 21.96 -2.18 -14.93
CA SER A 151 22.17 -0.92 -15.64
C SER A 151 21.82 -1.03 -17.12
N HIS A 152 21.98 -2.21 -17.72
CA HIS A 152 21.74 -2.49 -19.13
C HIS A 152 20.45 -3.31 -19.32
N ASP A 153 19.33 -2.70 -18.95
CA ASP A 153 18.00 -3.29 -19.10
C ASP A 153 17.37 -2.91 -20.45
N PRO A 154 17.08 -3.87 -21.35
CA PRO A 154 16.45 -3.59 -22.65
C PRO A 154 15.04 -3.01 -22.54
N ARG A 155 14.35 -3.20 -21.42
CA ARG A 155 13.01 -2.62 -21.15
C ARG A 155 13.07 -1.23 -20.53
N GLY A 156 14.28 -0.71 -20.28
CA GLY A 156 14.51 0.68 -19.86
C GLY A 156 14.07 1.04 -18.45
N CYS A 157 13.81 0.07 -17.57
CA CYS A 157 13.40 0.30 -16.18
C CYS A 157 14.55 0.14 -15.17
N ARG A 158 15.75 -0.24 -15.63
CA ARG A 158 16.92 -0.53 -14.79
C ARG A 158 16.65 -1.64 -13.77
N LEU A 159 16.01 -2.71 -14.26
CA LEU A 159 15.64 -3.87 -13.46
C LEU A 159 16.19 -5.15 -14.09
N SER A 160 16.73 -6.04 -13.27
CA SER A 160 17.25 -7.32 -13.74
C SER A 160 16.14 -8.28 -14.17
N GLN A 161 16.50 -9.34 -14.90
CA GLN A 161 15.57 -10.42 -15.23
C GLN A 161 14.92 -11.03 -13.98
N LEU A 162 15.68 -11.15 -12.88
CA LEU A 162 15.17 -11.64 -11.59
C LEU A 162 14.05 -10.73 -11.06
N GLY A 163 14.23 -9.41 -11.15
CA GLY A 163 13.22 -8.44 -10.76
C GLY A 163 11.96 -8.53 -11.62
N TYR A 164 12.08 -8.74 -12.92
CA TYR A 164 10.92 -8.95 -13.81
C TYR A 164 10.17 -10.24 -13.49
N GLN A 165 10.88 -11.33 -13.23
CA GLN A 165 10.26 -12.59 -12.81
C GLN A 165 9.53 -12.45 -11.48
N PHE A 166 10.11 -11.70 -10.53
CA PHE A 166 9.44 -11.36 -9.28
C PHE A 166 8.14 -10.60 -9.52
N ILE A 167 8.17 -9.56 -10.37
CA ILE A 167 6.98 -8.80 -10.78
C ILE A 167 5.91 -9.72 -11.36
N ALA A 168 6.27 -10.60 -12.30
CA ALA A 168 5.33 -11.52 -12.93
C ALA A 168 4.61 -12.43 -11.93
N GLY A 169 5.35 -12.95 -10.95
CA GLY A 169 4.79 -13.71 -9.84
C GLY A 169 3.78 -12.88 -9.03
N VAL A 170 4.15 -11.65 -8.64
CA VAL A 170 3.25 -10.77 -7.88
C VAL A 170 1.99 -10.40 -8.68
N LEU A 171 2.11 -10.13 -9.99
CA LEU A 171 0.96 -9.82 -10.84
C LEU A 171 0.00 -11.00 -10.99
N ARG A 172 0.52 -12.23 -11.15
CA ARG A 172 -0.30 -13.45 -11.19
C ARG A 172 -1.21 -13.58 -9.97
N HIS A 173 -0.69 -13.22 -8.79
CA HIS A 173 -1.40 -13.35 -7.52
C HIS A 173 -1.99 -12.02 -7.02
N ALA A 174 -2.04 -10.99 -7.85
CA ALA A 174 -2.32 -9.62 -7.42
C ALA A 174 -3.64 -9.47 -6.64
N LYS A 175 -4.70 -10.14 -7.11
CA LYS A 175 -6.02 -10.08 -6.47
C LYS A 175 -6.04 -10.75 -5.09
N ALA A 176 -5.35 -11.89 -4.94
CA ALA A 176 -5.19 -12.57 -3.65
C ALA A 176 -4.29 -11.77 -2.70
N VAL A 177 -3.21 -11.16 -3.22
CA VAL A 177 -2.35 -10.25 -2.46
C VAL A 177 -3.14 -9.07 -1.90
N CYS A 178 -4.06 -8.49 -2.68
CA CYS A 178 -4.93 -7.40 -2.20
C CYS A 178 -5.76 -7.80 -0.98
N ALA A 179 -6.15 -9.05 -0.80
CA ALA A 179 -6.91 -9.44 0.39
C ALA A 179 -6.13 -9.19 1.68
N VAL A 180 -4.80 -9.34 1.65
CA VAL A 180 -3.94 -9.15 2.83
C VAL A 180 -3.31 -7.77 2.93
N THR A 181 -3.03 -7.13 1.79
CA THR A 181 -2.43 -5.78 1.75
C THR A 181 -3.45 -4.65 1.78
N CYS A 182 -4.72 -4.96 1.47
CA CYS A 182 -5.86 -4.05 1.51
C CYS A 182 -6.98 -4.65 2.39
N PRO A 183 -6.72 -4.97 3.67
CA PRO A 183 -7.48 -5.98 4.39
C PRO A 183 -8.82 -5.52 4.96
N THR A 184 -9.31 -4.33 4.63
CA THR A 184 -10.55 -3.79 5.23
C THR A 184 -11.56 -3.42 4.16
N VAL A 185 -12.84 -3.33 4.53
CA VAL A 185 -13.86 -2.77 3.61
C VAL A 185 -13.48 -1.36 3.14
N ASN A 186 -12.87 -0.56 4.02
CA ASN A 186 -12.48 0.82 3.73
C ASN A 186 -11.31 0.91 2.74
N SER A 187 -10.44 -0.09 2.70
CA SER A 187 -9.34 -0.21 1.72
C SER A 187 -9.81 -0.04 0.28
N TYR A 188 -10.95 -0.65 -0.07
CA TYR A 188 -11.48 -0.61 -1.43
C TYR A 188 -12.19 0.70 -1.79
N LYS A 189 -12.37 1.61 -0.81
CA LYS A 189 -12.76 3.00 -1.07
C LYS A 189 -11.55 3.85 -1.49
N ARG A 190 -10.32 3.36 -1.26
CA ARG A 190 -9.06 3.97 -1.74
C ARG A 190 -8.78 3.58 -3.20
N LEU A 191 -8.98 2.30 -3.54
CA LEU A 191 -8.70 1.72 -4.87
C LEU A 191 -9.77 2.07 -5.92
N ILE A 192 -9.98 3.37 -6.18
CA ILE A 192 -10.91 3.87 -7.18
C ILE A 192 -10.22 4.83 -8.16
N ARG A 193 -10.67 4.86 -9.42
CA ARG A 193 -10.06 5.72 -10.48
C ARG A 193 -10.23 7.21 -10.23
N LYS A 194 -11.38 7.61 -9.68
CA LYS A 194 -11.80 9.01 -9.51
C LYS A 194 -12.52 9.16 -8.17
N GLY A 195 -12.28 10.26 -7.47
CA GLY A 195 -12.96 10.53 -6.19
C GLY A 195 -12.17 11.35 -5.17
N SER A 196 -11.02 11.93 -5.51
CA SER A 196 -10.31 12.88 -4.64
C SER A 196 -10.48 14.32 -5.13
N GLN A 197 -10.39 15.27 -4.21
CA GLN A 197 -10.39 16.71 -4.48
C GLN A 197 -9.17 17.17 -5.30
N SER A 198 -8.01 16.51 -5.13
CA SER A 198 -6.80 16.82 -5.89
C SER A 198 -6.88 16.43 -7.38
N GLY A 199 -7.90 15.62 -7.75
CA GLY A 199 -8.26 15.24 -9.12
C GLY A 199 -7.98 13.76 -9.43
N PHE A 200 -6.92 13.19 -8.86
CA PHE A 200 -6.60 11.76 -8.94
C PHE A 200 -6.40 11.20 -7.53
N THR A 201 -6.85 9.97 -7.32
CA THR A 201 -6.64 9.27 -6.04
C THR A 201 -5.22 8.75 -5.87
N TRP A 202 -4.42 8.75 -6.95
CA TRP A 202 -3.05 8.20 -7.04
C TRP A 202 -2.91 6.71 -6.64
N ALA A 203 -4.03 6.05 -6.36
CA ALA A 203 -4.12 4.64 -6.00
C ALA A 203 -4.20 3.78 -7.28
N PRO A 204 -3.46 2.66 -7.34
CA PRO A 204 -3.54 1.77 -8.49
C PRO A 204 -4.88 1.03 -8.49
N VAL A 205 -5.43 0.79 -9.67
CA VAL A 205 -6.65 -0.04 -9.83
C VAL A 205 -6.47 -1.16 -10.85
N TYR A 206 -5.29 -1.25 -11.46
CA TYR A 206 -4.98 -2.16 -12.56
C TYR A 206 -3.87 -3.12 -12.15
N VAL A 207 -4.03 -4.39 -12.52
CA VAL A 207 -3.02 -5.44 -12.36
C VAL A 207 -2.00 -5.30 -13.48
N CYS A 208 -1.13 -4.31 -13.35
CA CYS A 208 -0.08 -4.03 -14.31
C CYS A 208 1.15 -3.42 -13.63
N TYR A 209 2.26 -3.39 -14.37
CA TYR A 209 3.50 -2.81 -13.91
C TYR A 209 4.07 -1.85 -14.95
N GLY A 210 4.99 -0.99 -14.52
CA GLY A 210 5.75 -0.16 -15.45
C GLY A 210 6.87 0.60 -14.76
N ASN A 211 7.46 1.54 -15.48
CA ASN A 211 8.51 2.43 -14.99
C ASN A 211 7.95 3.42 -13.95
N ASN A 212 8.51 4.63 -13.84
CA ASN A 212 8.13 5.65 -12.86
C ASN A 212 6.71 6.23 -13.07
N ASN A 213 5.70 5.36 -13.03
CA ASN A 213 4.32 5.56 -13.41
C ASN A 213 3.43 5.13 -12.24
N ARG A 214 2.77 6.13 -11.62
CA ARG A 214 1.95 5.95 -10.41
C ARG A 214 0.58 5.32 -10.69
N THR A 215 0.24 5.06 -11.95
CA THR A 215 -1.05 4.46 -12.34
C THR A 215 -1.04 2.92 -12.33
N ASN A 216 0.16 2.33 -12.28
CA ASN A 216 0.39 0.90 -12.19
C ASN A 216 0.35 0.40 -10.74
N MET A 217 -0.10 -0.84 -10.52
CA MET A 217 0.02 -1.50 -9.21
C MET A 217 1.48 -1.63 -8.77
N LEU A 218 2.33 -2.10 -9.67
CA LEU A 218 3.76 -2.26 -9.44
C LEU A 218 4.52 -1.19 -10.22
N ARG A 219 5.09 -0.21 -9.51
CA ARG A 219 5.92 0.84 -10.07
C ARG A 219 7.39 0.48 -9.92
N ILE A 220 8.19 0.67 -10.96
CA ILE A 220 9.65 0.65 -10.83
C ILE A 220 10.09 2.12 -10.70
N PRO A 221 10.54 2.57 -9.51
CA PRO A 221 11.00 3.95 -9.32
C PRO A 221 12.09 4.28 -10.33
N LEU A 222 12.21 5.56 -10.69
CA LEU A 222 13.13 5.98 -11.75
C LEU A 222 14.53 5.38 -11.55
N ALA A 223 15.09 5.42 -10.34
CA ALA A 223 16.41 4.87 -10.01
C ALA A 223 16.61 3.40 -10.43
N GLY A 224 15.56 2.57 -10.47
CA GLY A 224 15.66 1.13 -10.71
C GLY A 224 16.00 0.35 -9.44
N GLY A 225 16.37 -0.93 -9.62
CA GLY A 225 16.86 -1.80 -8.54
C GLY A 225 15.84 -2.17 -7.45
N ARG A 226 14.59 -1.74 -7.57
CA ARG A 226 13.49 -2.13 -6.67
C ARG A 226 12.14 -2.02 -7.38
N VAL A 227 11.15 -2.71 -6.85
CA VAL A 227 9.74 -2.60 -7.28
C VAL A 227 8.88 -2.11 -6.12
N GLU A 228 8.00 -1.15 -6.40
CA GLU A 228 7.08 -0.54 -5.45
C GLU A 228 5.66 -1.09 -5.66
N CYS A 229 5.10 -1.79 -4.67
CA CYS A 229 3.67 -2.12 -4.66
C CYS A 229 2.86 -0.98 -4.05
N ARG A 230 2.10 -0.29 -4.89
CA ARG A 230 1.28 0.89 -4.51
C ARG A 230 -0.11 0.52 -4.02
N ALA A 231 -0.52 -0.73 -4.20
CA ALA A 231 -1.85 -1.21 -3.83
C ALA A 231 -1.99 -1.37 -2.31
N ALA A 232 -0.92 -1.73 -1.61
CA ALA A 232 -0.93 -1.88 -0.17
C ALA A 232 -1.33 -0.57 0.53
N ASP A 233 -2.20 -0.68 1.53
CA ASP A 233 -2.59 0.44 2.39
C ASP A 233 -2.09 0.26 3.82
N ILE A 234 -2.12 1.35 4.58
CA ILE A 234 -1.52 1.41 5.92
C ILE A 234 -2.25 0.58 6.99
N SER A 235 -3.43 0.03 6.66
CA SER A 235 -4.14 -0.90 7.55
C SER A 235 -3.59 -2.33 7.50
N THR A 236 -2.74 -2.63 6.51
CA THR A 236 -2.10 -3.93 6.30
C THR A 236 -1.47 -4.53 7.57
N ASN A 237 -1.53 -5.86 7.67
CA ASN A 237 -0.62 -6.60 8.51
C ASN A 237 0.63 -6.90 7.67
N LEU A 238 1.72 -6.19 7.98
CA LEU A 238 2.92 -6.23 7.14
C LEU A 238 3.54 -7.62 7.06
N TYR A 239 3.48 -8.43 8.12
CA TYR A 239 4.00 -9.80 8.09
C TYR A 239 3.25 -10.65 7.05
N LEU A 240 1.91 -10.56 7.02
CA LEU A 240 1.08 -11.32 6.08
C LEU A 240 1.22 -10.78 4.65
N GLY A 241 1.18 -9.45 4.49
CA GLY A 241 1.34 -8.80 3.20
C GLY A 241 2.70 -9.10 2.56
N ALA A 242 3.79 -8.92 3.32
CA ALA A 242 5.14 -9.21 2.87
C ALA A 242 5.35 -10.71 2.58
N ALA A 243 4.78 -11.60 3.40
CA ALA A 243 4.88 -13.04 3.16
C ALA A 243 4.19 -13.48 1.86
N MET A 244 2.97 -12.98 1.59
CA MET A 244 2.25 -13.27 0.35
C MET A 244 2.99 -12.72 -0.88
N ILE A 245 3.45 -11.47 -0.82
CA ILE A 245 4.18 -10.86 -1.94
C ILE A 245 5.51 -11.58 -2.20
N LEU A 246 6.30 -11.86 -1.16
CA LEU A 246 7.56 -12.59 -1.32
C LEU A 246 7.31 -13.98 -1.89
N ALA A 247 6.30 -14.71 -1.40
CA ALA A 247 5.99 -16.03 -1.92
C ALA A 247 5.58 -15.99 -3.40
N ALA A 248 4.75 -15.03 -3.79
CA ALA A 248 4.34 -14.80 -5.17
C ALA A 248 5.55 -14.49 -6.07
N GLY A 249 6.41 -13.56 -5.65
CA GLY A 249 7.60 -13.19 -6.40
C GLY A 249 8.62 -14.33 -6.53
N LEU A 250 8.81 -15.12 -5.47
CA LEU A 250 9.65 -16.33 -5.53
C LEU A 250 9.08 -17.39 -6.48
N GLU A 251 7.75 -17.55 -6.54
CA GLU A 251 7.13 -18.44 -7.53
C GLU A 251 7.44 -17.96 -8.95
N GLY A 252 7.31 -16.66 -9.20
CA GLY A 252 7.63 -16.08 -10.51
C GLY A 252 9.08 -16.32 -10.95
N ILE A 253 10.02 -16.17 -10.02
CA ILE A 253 11.44 -16.50 -10.22
C ILE A 253 11.62 -17.99 -10.52
N GLN A 254 11.03 -18.87 -9.71
CA GLN A 254 11.18 -20.32 -9.86
C GLN A 254 10.64 -20.85 -11.20
N GLN A 255 9.58 -20.24 -11.71
CA GLN A 255 8.95 -20.63 -12.97
C GLN A 255 9.48 -19.84 -14.18
N GLY A 256 10.39 -18.89 -13.97
CA GLY A 256 10.95 -18.07 -15.05
C GLY A 256 9.91 -17.22 -15.78
N LEU A 257 8.94 -16.68 -15.05
CA LEU A 257 7.82 -15.95 -15.64
C LEU A 257 8.24 -14.61 -16.24
N ASP A 258 7.55 -14.21 -17.31
CA ASP A 258 7.74 -12.91 -17.95
C ASP A 258 6.47 -12.06 -17.75
N PRO A 259 6.57 -10.84 -17.18
CA PRO A 259 5.41 -9.97 -17.01
C PRO A 259 5.01 -9.23 -18.29
N GLY A 260 5.70 -9.45 -19.41
CA GLY A 260 5.50 -8.70 -20.66
C GLY A 260 6.24 -7.37 -20.67
N ASP A 261 5.88 -6.46 -21.56
CA ASP A 261 6.51 -5.13 -21.62
C ASP A 261 5.93 -4.18 -20.55
N PRO A 262 6.73 -3.25 -20.00
CA PRO A 262 6.27 -2.29 -19.00
C PRO A 262 5.30 -1.26 -19.58
N HIS A 263 4.26 -0.90 -18.82
CA HIS A 263 3.34 0.18 -19.16
C HIS A 263 3.88 1.55 -18.70
N THR A 264 4.27 2.39 -19.66
CA THR A 264 4.91 3.70 -19.41
C THR A 264 3.93 4.87 -19.54
N GLU A 265 2.76 4.59 -20.10
CA GLU A 265 1.67 5.50 -20.39
C GLU A 265 0.69 5.67 -19.23
N ASN A 266 -0.14 6.70 -19.25
CA ASN A 266 -1.14 6.92 -18.20
C ASN A 266 -2.28 5.89 -18.30
N MET A 267 -2.29 4.86 -17.45
CA MET A 267 -3.28 3.79 -17.52
C MET A 267 -4.71 4.26 -17.22
N TYR A 268 -4.90 5.44 -16.61
CA TYR A 268 -6.23 5.99 -16.37
C TYR A 268 -6.92 6.50 -17.63
N THR A 269 -6.21 6.67 -18.76
CA THR A 269 -6.82 7.13 -20.02
C THR A 269 -7.52 6.02 -20.79
N TYR A 270 -7.22 4.75 -20.49
CA TYR A 270 -7.84 3.62 -21.16
C TYR A 270 -9.25 3.33 -20.65
N THR A 271 -10.09 2.85 -21.57
CA THR A 271 -11.41 2.29 -21.31
C THR A 271 -11.30 0.83 -20.85
N LEU A 272 -12.35 0.29 -20.24
CA LEU A 272 -12.35 -1.12 -19.81
C LEU A 272 -12.16 -2.12 -20.97
N PRO A 273 -12.78 -1.94 -22.15
CA PRO A 273 -12.53 -2.83 -23.28
C PRO A 273 -11.10 -2.78 -23.82
N GLU A 274 -10.44 -1.63 -23.80
CA GLU A 274 -9.03 -1.52 -24.23
C GLU A 274 -8.10 -2.25 -23.25
N LEU A 275 -8.34 -2.11 -21.94
CA LEU A 275 -7.58 -2.84 -20.91
C LEU A 275 -7.75 -4.35 -21.03
N ASP A 276 -8.98 -4.82 -21.28
CA ASP A 276 -9.27 -6.24 -21.51
C ASP A 276 -8.53 -6.78 -22.75
N ALA A 277 -8.51 -6.00 -23.84
CA ALA A 277 -7.76 -6.35 -25.05
C ALA A 277 -6.23 -6.40 -24.82
N MET A 278 -5.73 -5.69 -23.81
CA MET A 278 -4.32 -5.73 -23.36
C MET A 278 -4.05 -6.84 -22.33
N GLY A 279 -5.07 -7.59 -21.90
CA GLY A 279 -4.95 -8.58 -20.84
C GLY A 279 -4.78 -7.98 -19.44
N ILE A 280 -5.14 -6.71 -19.25
CA ILE A 280 -5.00 -5.99 -17.98
C ILE A 280 -6.28 -6.08 -17.18
N GLU A 281 -6.19 -6.76 -16.05
CA GLU A 281 -7.31 -6.92 -15.13
C GLU A 281 -7.40 -5.75 -14.13
N LEU A 282 -8.59 -5.56 -13.55
CA LEU A 282 -8.77 -4.68 -12.40
C LEU A 282 -8.34 -5.38 -11.11
N LEU A 283 -7.82 -4.61 -10.16
CA LEU A 283 -7.75 -5.02 -8.76
C LEU A 283 -9.17 -5.20 -8.19
N PRO A 284 -9.34 -6.00 -7.12
CA PRO A 284 -10.63 -6.15 -6.48
C PRO A 284 -11.21 -4.81 -6.06
N ARG A 285 -12.52 -4.62 -6.24
CA ARG A 285 -13.23 -3.37 -5.91
C ARG A 285 -14.00 -3.45 -4.59
N THR A 286 -14.03 -4.63 -3.98
CA THR A 286 -14.64 -4.87 -2.67
C THR A 286 -13.79 -5.87 -1.88
N LEU A 287 -13.99 -5.88 -0.56
CA LEU A 287 -13.37 -6.89 0.31
C LEU A 287 -13.84 -8.29 -0.07
N GLN A 288 -15.11 -8.47 -0.45
CA GLN A 288 -15.64 -9.74 -0.94
C GLN A 288 -14.89 -10.26 -2.17
N GLU A 289 -14.71 -9.42 -3.21
CA GLU A 289 -13.98 -9.82 -4.42
C GLU A 289 -12.54 -10.25 -4.10
N ALA A 290 -11.90 -9.59 -3.13
CA ALA A 290 -10.55 -9.94 -2.71
C ALA A 290 -10.49 -11.24 -1.91
N ILE A 291 -11.45 -11.48 -1.00
CA ILE A 291 -11.53 -12.75 -0.26
C ILE A 291 -11.80 -13.91 -1.22
N ASP A 292 -12.73 -13.75 -2.17
CA ASP A 292 -13.02 -14.77 -3.18
C ASP A 292 -11.78 -15.08 -4.05
N ALA A 293 -10.98 -14.04 -4.38
CA ALA A 293 -9.71 -14.24 -5.08
C ALA A 293 -8.67 -14.94 -4.21
N PHE A 294 -8.55 -14.55 -2.94
CA PHE A 294 -7.67 -15.17 -1.96
C PHE A 294 -7.98 -16.66 -1.77
N GLU A 295 -9.26 -17.04 -1.70
CA GLU A 295 -9.66 -18.44 -1.53
C GLU A 295 -9.46 -19.30 -2.77
N ARG A 296 -9.50 -18.70 -3.96
CA ARG A 296 -9.26 -19.41 -5.22
C ARG A 296 -7.78 -19.58 -5.54
N ASP A 297 -6.92 -18.77 -4.92
CA ASP A 297 -5.49 -18.76 -5.19
C ASP A 297 -4.75 -19.79 -4.32
N PRO A 298 -4.13 -20.83 -4.91
CA PRO A 298 -3.40 -21.85 -4.15
C PRO A 298 -2.24 -21.32 -3.32
N LEU A 299 -1.70 -20.14 -3.68
CA LEU A 299 -0.62 -19.52 -2.93
C LEU A 299 -1.06 -19.15 -1.52
N SER A 300 -2.32 -18.75 -1.35
CA SER A 300 -2.89 -18.34 -0.06
C SER A 300 -2.78 -19.43 1.01
N GLU A 301 -3.26 -20.65 0.69
CA GLU A 301 -3.15 -21.79 1.59
C GLU A 301 -1.70 -22.25 1.76
N THR A 302 -0.89 -22.17 0.69
CA THR A 302 0.54 -22.51 0.74
C THR A 302 1.32 -21.61 1.71
N VAL A 303 1.02 -20.31 1.71
CA VAL A 303 1.73 -19.32 2.53
C VAL A 303 1.26 -19.34 3.98
N MET A 304 -0.05 -19.37 4.21
CA MET A 304 -0.62 -19.29 5.56
C MET A 304 -0.72 -20.65 6.26
N GLY A 305 -0.74 -21.74 5.51
CA GLY A 305 -1.11 -23.06 6.00
C GLY A 305 -2.63 -23.18 6.22
N PRO A 306 -3.18 -24.41 6.29
CA PRO A 306 -4.62 -24.64 6.20
C PRO A 306 -5.45 -23.94 7.29
N LEU A 307 -4.94 -23.90 8.53
CA LEU A 307 -5.65 -23.31 9.66
C LEU A 307 -5.76 -21.79 9.54
N MET A 308 -4.62 -21.10 9.34
CA MET A 308 -4.61 -19.63 9.25
C MET A 308 -5.30 -19.16 7.97
N TYR A 309 -5.13 -19.86 6.85
CA TYR A 309 -5.83 -19.58 5.59
C TYR A 309 -7.35 -19.53 5.79
N ARG A 310 -7.94 -20.60 6.36
CA ARG A 310 -9.39 -20.66 6.62
C ARG A 310 -9.83 -19.62 7.64
N THR A 311 -9.10 -19.50 8.74
CA THR A 311 -9.42 -18.53 9.81
C THR A 311 -9.40 -17.09 9.27
N TYR A 312 -8.43 -16.75 8.43
CA TYR A 312 -8.32 -15.43 7.82
C TYR A 312 -9.49 -15.16 6.87
N ALA A 313 -9.80 -16.10 5.98
CA ALA A 313 -10.90 -15.97 5.03
C ALA A 313 -12.25 -15.83 5.76
N ASP A 314 -12.54 -16.68 6.75
CA ASP A 314 -13.77 -16.64 7.54
C ASP A 314 -13.89 -15.31 8.31
N PHE A 315 -12.82 -14.87 8.97
CA PHE A 315 -12.79 -13.61 9.72
C PHE A 315 -13.07 -12.39 8.82
N LYS A 316 -12.47 -12.35 7.63
CA LYS A 316 -12.67 -11.25 6.68
C LYS A 316 -14.02 -11.32 5.98
N ARG A 317 -14.53 -12.52 5.74
CA ARG A 317 -15.89 -12.70 5.21
C ARG A 317 -16.92 -12.22 6.21
N GLN A 318 -16.73 -12.48 7.51
CA GLN A 318 -17.58 -11.92 8.56
C GLN A 318 -17.57 -10.38 8.56
N GLU A 319 -16.39 -9.73 8.49
CA GLU A 319 -16.28 -8.26 8.39
C GLU A 319 -17.08 -7.70 7.20
N TRP A 320 -17.01 -8.38 6.05
CA TRP A 320 -17.77 -8.01 4.87
C TRP A 320 -19.29 -8.12 5.08
N GLU A 321 -19.77 -9.24 5.64
CA GLU A 321 -21.21 -9.44 5.89
C GLU A 321 -21.78 -8.44 6.89
N GLU A 322 -21.01 -8.10 7.94
CA GLU A 322 -21.37 -7.05 8.90
C GLU A 322 -21.50 -5.68 8.21
N TYR A 323 -20.58 -5.33 7.32
CA TYR A 323 -20.70 -4.12 6.52
C TYR A 323 -21.86 -4.17 5.52
N HIS A 324 -22.06 -5.29 4.83
CA HIS A 324 -23.07 -5.41 3.78
C HIS A 324 -24.50 -5.33 4.32
N THR A 325 -24.71 -5.73 5.57
CA THR A 325 -26.00 -5.65 6.27
C THR A 325 -26.26 -4.29 6.92
N HIS A 326 -25.27 -3.38 6.93
CA HIS A 326 -25.43 -2.03 7.45
C HIS A 326 -26.15 -1.12 6.46
N ILE A 327 -27.19 -0.43 6.92
CA ILE A 327 -27.91 0.59 6.13
C ILE A 327 -27.34 1.97 6.46
N SER A 328 -26.63 2.55 5.51
CA SER A 328 -25.99 3.86 5.66
C SER A 328 -26.95 5.04 5.47
N ASP A 329 -26.57 6.20 6.01
CA ASP A 329 -27.29 7.46 5.78
C ASP A 329 -27.40 7.80 4.29
N TRP A 330 -26.40 7.44 3.48
CA TRP A 330 -26.44 7.65 2.02
C TRP A 330 -27.59 6.86 1.38
N GLU A 331 -27.78 5.60 1.76
CA GLU A 331 -28.87 4.75 1.25
C GLU A 331 -30.23 5.29 1.68
N ILE A 332 -30.36 5.71 2.94
CA ILE A 332 -31.59 6.32 3.46
C ILE A 332 -31.93 7.59 2.67
N GLN A 333 -30.98 8.51 2.51
CA GLN A 333 -31.18 9.74 1.76
C GLN A 333 -31.53 9.49 0.29
N ARG A 334 -30.95 8.45 -0.32
CA ARG A 334 -31.13 8.12 -1.73
C ARG A 334 -32.46 7.41 -2.01
N TYR A 335 -32.87 6.48 -1.15
CA TYR A 335 -33.91 5.50 -1.47
C TYR A 335 -35.15 5.59 -0.60
N LEU A 336 -35.07 6.03 0.67
CA LEU A 336 -36.17 5.91 1.65
C LEU A 336 -37.49 6.54 1.19
N LYS A 337 -37.43 7.63 0.43
CA LYS A 337 -38.60 8.34 -0.11
C LYS A 337 -38.64 8.39 -1.64
N PHE A 338 -37.70 7.71 -2.31
CA PHE A 338 -37.66 7.70 -3.77
C PHE A 338 -38.65 6.68 -4.34
N PHE A 339 -38.73 5.53 -3.71
CA PHE A 339 -39.80 4.54 -3.88
C PHE A 339 -40.91 4.80 -2.85
#